data_AF-A0A7W0YQJ2-F1
#
_entry.id   AF-A0A7W0YQJ2-F1
#
_cell.length_a   1.000
_cell.length_b   1.000
_cell.length_c   1.000
_cell.angle_alpha   90.00
_cell.angle_beta   90.00
_cell.angle_gamma   90.00
#
_symmetry.space_group_name_H-M   'P 1'
#
loop_
_entity.id
_entity.type
_entity.pdbx_description
1 polymer ?
#
loop_
_entity_poly.entity_id
_entity_poly.type
_entity_poly.pdbx_seq_one_letter_code
_entity_poly.pdbx_strand_id
1 'polypeptide(L)'
;MFRITSEPDRPYAREEIVYKIVVLDAESNQPIESGEGRIFAENRERARTYDGLERGPEVATYYAKLEYVTAGEWAVAVQFRRDSLAPLERIDWTQQVFEERSAP
;
A
#
# COMPACT_ATOMS: atom_id res chain seq x y z
N MET A 1 7.87 10.29 6.42
CA MET A 1 7.12 9.38 7.32
C MET A 1 5.87 8.90 6.61
N PHE A 2 5.61 7.60 6.67
CA PHE A 2 4.42 6.97 6.07
C PHE A 2 3.48 6.47 7.16
N ARG A 3 2.18 6.75 7.00
CA ARG A 3 1.13 6.09 7.78
C ARG A 3 0.26 5.31 6.83
N ILE A 4 0.20 4.00 7.02
CA ILE A 4 -0.49 3.07 6.13
C ILE A 4 -1.64 2.44 6.89
N THR A 5 -2.82 2.45 6.29
CA THR A 5 -4.03 1.79 6.79
C THR A 5 -4.67 1.01 5.64
N SER A 6 -5.20 -0.16 5.91
CA SER A 6 -5.89 -1.00 4.94
C SER A 6 -7.36 -1.13 5.32
N GLU A 7 -8.26 -1.12 4.35
CA GLU A 7 -9.66 -1.45 4.52
C GLU A 7 -10.02 -2.60 3.57
N PRO A 8 -10.49 -3.76 4.09
CA PRO A 8 -10.64 -4.11 5.51
C PRO A 8 -9.30 -4.18 6.29
N ASP A 9 -9.36 -3.98 7.61
CA ASP A 9 -8.19 -4.11 8.53
C ASP A 9 -7.52 -5.49 8.47
N ARG A 10 -8.28 -6.50 8.04
CA ARG A 10 -7.80 -7.86 7.82
C ARG A 10 -8.00 -8.20 6.35
N PRO A 11 -6.93 -8.28 5.55
CA PRO A 11 -7.07 -8.64 4.15
C PRO A 11 -7.35 -10.14 4.00
N TYR A 12 -8.33 -10.46 3.16
CA TYR A 12 -8.68 -11.82 2.77
C TYR A 12 -8.25 -12.05 1.31
N ALA A 13 -7.97 -13.30 0.97
CA ALA A 13 -7.67 -13.67 -0.41
C ALA A 13 -8.90 -13.41 -1.30
N ARG A 14 -8.65 -12.95 -2.53
CA ARG A 14 -9.63 -12.63 -3.58
C ARG A 14 -10.63 -11.54 -3.19
N GLU A 15 -10.23 -10.68 -2.27
CA GLU A 15 -10.94 -9.46 -1.91
C GLU A 15 -10.11 -8.24 -2.32
N GLU A 16 -10.78 -7.19 -2.79
CA GLU A 16 -10.14 -5.90 -3.05
C GLU A 16 -9.82 -5.24 -1.71
N ILE A 17 -8.55 -4.94 -1.47
CA ILE A 17 -8.07 -4.27 -0.26
C ILE A 17 -7.66 -2.85 -0.62
N VAL A 18 -8.30 -1.87 -0.01
CA VAL A 18 -7.99 -0.46 -0.22
C VAL A 18 -6.93 -0.02 0.79
N TYR A 19 -5.75 0.35 0.30
CA TYR A 19 -4.68 0.94 1.09
C TYR A 19 -4.79 2.47 1.04
N LYS A 20 -4.94 3.07 2.21
CA LYS A 20 -4.80 4.51 2.44
C LYS A 20 -3.42 4.80 3.01
N ILE A 21 -2.67 5.65 2.32
CA ILE A 21 -1.29 5.99 2.63
C ILE A 21 -1.20 7.49 2.82
N VAL A 22 -0.88 7.92 4.04
CA VAL A 22 -0.62 9.32 4.36
C VAL A 22 0.89 9.55 4.34
N VAL A 23 1.34 10.52 3.56
CA VAL A 23 2.76 10.83 3.35
C VAL A 23 3.09 12.20 3.94
N LEU A 24 3.94 12.19 4.97
CA LEU A 24 4.42 13.41 5.63
C LEU A 24 5.93 13.54 5.44
N ASP A 25 6.41 14.76 5.22
CA ASP A 25 7.84 15.08 5.22
C ASP A 25 8.44 14.76 6.60
N ALA A 26 9.52 13.99 6.63
CA ALA A 26 10.07 13.45 7.88
C ALA A 26 10.70 14.54 8.77
N GLU A 27 11.20 15.64 8.17
CA GLU A 27 11.87 16.71 8.90
C GLU A 27 10.88 17.76 9.39
N SER A 28 9.93 18.14 8.53
CA SER A 28 9.00 19.25 8.79
C SER A 28 7.60 18.80 9.24
N ASN A 29 7.28 17.51 9.17
CA ASN A 29 5.93 16.96 9.33
C ASN A 29 4.89 17.59 8.38
N GLN A 30 5.34 18.25 7.30
CA GLN A 30 4.42 18.86 6.34
C GLN A 30 3.81 17.79 5.42
N PRO A 31 2.54 17.95 5.05
CA PRO A 31 1.90 17.05 4.09
C PRO A 31 2.56 17.16 2.72
N ILE A 32 2.89 16.02 2.14
CA ILE A 32 3.40 15.94 0.76
C ILE A 32 2.21 15.73 -0.18
N GLU A 33 1.93 16.75 -1.00
CA GLU A 33 0.79 16.75 -1.93
C GLU A 33 1.18 16.53 -3.39
N SER A 34 2.46 16.71 -3.70
CA SER A 34 3.06 16.36 -4.98
C SER A 34 3.88 15.10 -4.79
N GLY A 35 3.69 14.11 -5.65
CA GLY A 35 4.47 12.89 -5.59
C GLY A 35 3.81 11.75 -6.35
N GLU A 36 4.61 10.74 -6.63
CA GLU A 36 4.19 9.54 -7.32
C GLU A 36 4.71 8.34 -6.54
N GLY A 37 3.93 7.26 -6.56
CA GLY A 37 4.35 6.04 -5.90
C GLY A 37 3.58 4.83 -6.40
N ARG A 38 3.94 3.70 -5.84
CA ARG A 38 3.23 2.43 -6.04
C ARG A 38 3.29 1.59 -4.78
N ILE A 39 2.29 0.75 -4.62
CA ILE A 39 2.29 -0.35 -3.67
C ILE A 39 2.42 -1.66 -4.46
N PHE A 40 3.15 -2.64 -3.92
CA PHE A 40 3.26 -3.96 -4.52
C PHE A 40 3.47 -5.02 -3.44
N ALA A 41 3.04 -6.23 -3.74
CA ALA A 41 3.22 -7.38 -2.87
C ALA A 41 3.64 -8.62 -3.65
N GLU A 42 4.46 -9.46 -3.01
CA GLU A 42 4.86 -10.77 -3.51
C GLU A 42 4.78 -11.81 -2.38
N ASN A 43 4.38 -13.03 -2.70
CA ASN A 43 4.42 -14.17 -1.77
C ASN A 43 5.48 -15.22 -2.17
N ARG A 44 5.67 -16.24 -1.32
CA ARG A 44 6.63 -17.34 -1.60
C ARG A 44 6.28 -18.17 -2.83
N GLU A 45 5.01 -18.19 -3.23
CA GLU A 45 4.52 -18.87 -4.43
C GLU A 45 4.75 -18.05 -5.71
N ARG A 46 5.41 -16.89 -5.60
CA ARG A 46 5.67 -15.93 -6.69
C ARG A 46 4.39 -15.30 -7.26
N ALA A 47 3.29 -15.35 -6.52
CA ALA A 47 2.14 -14.53 -6.81
C ALA A 47 2.48 -13.06 -6.53
N ARG A 48 1.98 -12.15 -7.38
CA ARG A 48 2.31 -10.73 -7.35
C ARG A 48 1.06 -9.90 -7.56
N THR A 49 0.99 -8.79 -6.86
CA THR A 49 -0.04 -7.77 -7.04
C THR A 49 0.61 -6.39 -6.88
N TYR A 50 0.15 -5.41 -7.63
CA TYR A 50 0.69 -4.05 -7.56
C TYR A 50 -0.33 -3.05 -8.04
N ASP A 51 -0.21 -1.83 -7.53
CA ASP A 51 -1.03 -0.71 -7.97
C ASP A 51 -0.29 0.62 -7.80
N GLY A 52 -0.68 1.59 -8.63
CA GLY A 52 -0.18 2.96 -8.54
C GLY A 52 -0.84 3.69 -7.37
N LEU A 53 -0.11 4.60 -6.73
CA LEU A 53 -0.69 5.47 -5.72
C LEU A 53 -1.45 6.61 -6.39
N GLU A 54 -2.76 6.63 -6.21
CA GLU A 54 -3.63 7.69 -6.70
C GLU A 54 -3.88 8.73 -5.60
N ARG A 55 -3.78 10.02 -5.93
CA ARG A 55 -4.01 11.08 -4.96
C ARG A 55 -5.50 11.13 -4.59
N GLY A 56 -5.77 11.05 -3.29
CA GLY A 56 -7.11 11.19 -2.74
C GLY A 56 -7.54 12.65 -2.55
N PRO A 57 -8.82 12.88 -2.19
CA PRO A 57 -9.33 14.20 -1.84
C PRO A 57 -8.77 14.73 -0.50
N GLU A 58 -8.20 13.86 0.32
CA GLU A 58 -7.61 14.22 1.61
C GLU A 58 -6.15 14.68 1.45
N VAL A 59 -5.76 15.64 2.29
CA VAL A 59 -4.39 16.20 2.30
C VAL A 59 -3.37 15.10 2.53
N ALA A 60 -2.29 15.09 1.74
CA ALA A 60 -1.21 14.11 1.80
C ALA A 60 -1.64 12.63 1.72
N THR A 61 -2.84 12.36 1.21
CA THR A 61 -3.40 11.02 1.20
C THR A 61 -3.39 10.45 -0.20
N TYR A 62 -2.89 9.22 -0.29
CA TYR A 62 -2.86 8.41 -1.50
C TYR A 62 -3.63 7.11 -1.27
N TYR A 63 -4.33 6.67 -2.29
CA TYR A 63 -5.11 5.45 -2.31
C TYR A 63 -4.53 4.49 -3.34
N ALA A 64 -4.54 3.21 -3.02
CA ALA A 64 -4.21 2.15 -3.95
C ALA A 64 -4.95 0.88 -3.54
N LYS A 65 -5.11 -0.04 -4.50
CA LYS A 65 -5.88 -1.25 -4.33
C LYS A 65 -4.99 -2.45 -4.57
N LEU A 66 -4.96 -3.38 -3.62
CA LEU A 66 -4.33 -4.68 -3.83
C LEU A 66 -5.37 -5.77 -3.75
N GLU A 67 -5.29 -6.70 -4.69
CA GLU A 67 -6.02 -7.97 -4.63
C GLU A 67 -5.00 -9.10 -4.41
N TYR A 68 -5.16 -9.83 -3.31
CA TYR A 68 -4.31 -10.96 -2.96
C TYR A 68 -4.91 -12.26 -3.50
N VAL A 69 -4.25 -12.91 -4.45
CA VAL A 69 -4.80 -14.10 -5.11
C VAL A 69 -4.84 -15.36 -4.23
N THR A 70 -3.95 -15.44 -3.23
CA THR A 70 -3.84 -16.57 -2.30
C THR A 70 -3.66 -16.08 -0.86
N ALA A 71 -4.11 -16.90 0.08
CA ALA A 71 -3.90 -16.67 1.51
C ALA A 71 -2.46 -16.95 1.92
N GLY A 72 -2.05 -16.44 3.07
CA GLY A 72 -0.72 -16.66 3.64
C GLY A 72 0.08 -15.38 3.84
N GLU A 73 1.39 -15.54 3.91
CA GLU A 73 2.34 -14.47 4.19
C GLU A 73 2.76 -13.77 2.88
N TRP A 74 2.52 -12.47 2.81
CA TRP A 74 2.89 -11.61 1.69
C TRP A 74 3.91 -10.56 2.15
N ALA A 75 4.98 -10.37 1.37
CA ALA A 75 5.88 -9.24 1.52
C ALA A 75 5.31 -8.07 0.73
N VAL A 76 4.90 -7.01 1.43
CA VAL A 76 4.30 -5.81 0.84
C VAL A 76 5.29 -4.66 0.95
N ALA A 77 5.36 -3.82 -0.07
CA ALA A 77 6.17 -2.62 -0.05
C ALA A 77 5.46 -1.46 -0.73
N VAL A 78 5.69 -0.26 -0.19
CA VAL A 78 5.31 1.01 -0.80
C VAL A 78 6.59 1.70 -1.23
N GLN A 79 6.59 2.19 -2.47
CA GLN A 79 7.62 3.07 -3.01
C GLN A 79 6.99 4.43 -3.32
N PHE A 80 7.58 5.50 -2.81
CA PHE A 80 7.07 6.85 -3.00
C PHE A 80 8.22 7.83 -3.24
N ARG A 81 8.00 8.79 -4.15
CA ARG A 81 8.88 9.94 -4.33
C ARG A 81 8.04 11.21 -4.32
N ARG A 82 8.47 12.21 -3.54
CA ARG A 82 7.82 13.55 -3.49
C ARG A 82 7.96 14.34 -4.79
N ASP A 83 9.05 14.13 -5.51
CA ASP A 83 9.31 14.77 -6.79
C ASP A 83 10.32 13.92 -7.58
N SER A 84 10.54 14.24 -8.86
CA SER A 84 11.42 13.47 -9.74
C SER A 84 12.91 13.56 -9.39
N LEU A 85 13.30 14.56 -8.58
CA LEU A 85 14.68 14.80 -8.15
C LEU A 85 14.94 14.21 -6.75
N ALA A 86 13.87 13.96 -5.98
CA ALA A 86 13.93 13.39 -4.66
C ALA A 86 14.23 11.88 -4.68
N PRO A 87 14.89 11.37 -3.63
CA PRO A 87 15.10 9.94 -3.47
C PRO A 87 13.77 9.18 -3.38
N LEU A 88 13.76 7.96 -3.93
CA LEU A 88 12.64 7.04 -3.78
C LEU A 88 12.65 6.46 -2.37
N GLU A 89 11.69 6.88 -1.55
CA GLU A 89 11.47 6.29 -0.24
C GLU A 89 10.77 4.95 -0.40
N ARG A 90 11.20 3.97 0.40
CA ARG A 90 10.61 2.63 0.42
C ARG A 90 10.38 2.20 1.86
N ILE A 91 9.20 1.65 2.10
CA ILE A 91 8.88 0.92 3.33
C ILE A 91 8.32 -0.44 2.95
N ASP A 92 8.74 -1.46 3.69
CA ASP A 92 8.27 -2.83 3.53
C ASP A 92 7.74 -3.39 4.85
N TRP A 93 6.77 -4.28 4.74
CA TRP A 93 6.20 -5.02 5.86
C TRP A 93 5.68 -6.37 5.40
N THR A 94 5.45 -7.25 6.36
CA THR A 94 4.81 -8.54 6.13
C THR A 94 3.32 -8.42 6.40
N GLN A 95 2.49 -8.81 5.43
CA GLN A 95 1.04 -8.87 5.55
C GLN A 95 0.60 -10.32 5.64
N GLN A 96 -0.08 -10.67 6.74
CA GLN A 96 -0.85 -11.91 6.79
C GLN A 96 -2.18 -11.70 6.05
N VAL A 97 -2.41 -12.52 5.03
CA VAL A 97 -3.66 -12.60 4.28
C VAL A 97 -4.41 -13.85 4.72
N PHE A 98 -5.70 -13.72 5.00
CA PHE A 98 -6.56 -14.82 5.42
C PHE A 98 -7.21 -15.53 4.21
N GLU A 99 -7.68 -16.75 4.41
CA GLU A 99 -8.46 -17.51 3.42
C GLU A 99 -9.65 -16.70 2.90
N GLU A 100 -10.05 -16.92 1.66
CA GLU A 100 -11.25 -16.29 1.08
C GLU A 100 -12.43 -16.43 2.05
N ARG A 101 -13.14 -15.33 2.31
CA ARG A 101 -14.35 -15.41 3.14
C ARG A 101 -15.31 -16.34 2.45
N SER A 102 -15.55 -17.52 3.05
CA SER A 102 -16.61 -18.40 2.58
C SER A 102 -17.90 -17.59 2.60
N ALA A 103 -18.45 -17.30 1.42
CA ALA A 103 -19.78 -16.74 1.31
C ALA A 103 -20.74 -17.67 2.08
N PRO A 104 -21.61 -17.14 2.95
CA PRO A 104 -22.61 -17.95 3.66
C PRO A 104 -23.60 -18.60 2.70
#